data_AF-A0A958K1L7-F1
#
_entry.id   AF-A0A958K1L7-F1
#
_cell.length_a   1.000
_cell.length_b   1.000
_cell.length_c   1.000
_cell.angle_alpha   90.00
_cell.angle_beta   90.00
_cell.angle_gamma   90.00
#
_symmetry.space_group_name_H-M   'P 1'
#
loop_
_entity.id
_entity.type
_entity.pdbx_description
1 polymer ?
#
loop_
_entity_poly.entity_id
_entity_poly.type
_entity_poly.pdbx_seq_one_letter_code
_entity_poly.pdbx_strand_id
1 'polypeptide(L)'
;PDTPVDVFHTNSLEVLREDIPGIARAGNILLSVRQLNSIMIVDLEEEESIWYWGQQRIQRQHHASVLKNGNLLLLDNGTFREHSRGIELNPRSEEIVWSYGSRKNQRFFCTFRGGIQRLPNGNTLITNADQDVAFELTPDKRKVWSLTLRAPNSGGDDDGSQQIMYRMRRLPLEHNFVQRLMQLESQT
;
A
#
# COMPACT_ATOMS: atom_id res chain seq x y z
N PRO A 1 18.45 1.20 6.28
CA PRO A 1 17.92 1.48 4.92
C PRO A 1 19.03 2.08 4.08
N ASP A 2 19.28 1.53 2.89
CA ASP A 2 20.27 2.06 1.93
C ASP A 2 21.75 1.91 2.35
N THR A 3 22.08 0.84 3.09
CA THR A 3 23.49 0.39 3.22
C THR A 3 23.91 -0.40 1.97
N PRO A 4 25.21 -0.57 1.68
CA PRO A 4 25.69 -1.35 0.52
C PRO A 4 25.22 -2.81 0.47
N VAL A 5 24.58 -3.29 1.53
CA VAL A 5 24.14 -4.67 1.74
C VAL A 5 22.60 -4.80 1.74
N ASP A 6 21.87 -3.69 1.62
CA ASP A 6 20.40 -3.70 1.55
C ASP A 6 19.92 -3.96 0.12
N VAL A 7 20.08 -5.22 -0.32
CA VAL A 7 19.88 -5.65 -1.72
C VAL A 7 18.40 -5.64 -2.13
N PHE A 8 17.50 -6.04 -1.23
CA PHE A 8 16.08 -6.21 -1.54
C PHE A 8 15.21 -5.11 -0.95
N HIS A 9 15.42 -4.79 0.32
CA HIS A 9 14.53 -3.96 1.11
C HIS A 9 13.05 -4.38 0.94
N THR A 10 12.75 -5.65 1.16
CA THR A 10 11.37 -6.16 1.11
C THR A 10 10.54 -5.49 2.21
N ASN A 11 9.47 -4.78 1.83
CA ASN A 11 8.74 -3.89 2.74
C ASN A 11 7.28 -4.31 3.00
N SER A 12 6.78 -5.29 2.27
CA SER A 12 5.54 -5.99 2.59
C SER A 12 5.56 -7.39 2.03
N LEU A 13 4.90 -8.29 2.75
CA LEU A 13 4.51 -9.60 2.26
C LEU A 13 3.00 -9.80 2.47
N GLU A 14 2.38 -10.59 1.61
CA GLU A 14 1.02 -11.07 1.78
C GLU A 14 0.95 -12.54 1.36
N VAL A 15 0.46 -13.40 2.25
CA VAL A 15 0.13 -14.78 1.90
C VAL A 15 -1.18 -14.79 1.14
N LEU A 16 -1.18 -15.36 -0.05
CA LEU A 16 -2.38 -15.48 -0.87
C LEU A 16 -3.39 -16.38 -0.17
N ARG A 17 -4.59 -15.85 0.07
CA ARG A 17 -5.70 -16.61 0.68
C ARG A 17 -6.52 -17.39 -0.33
N GLU A 18 -6.47 -16.95 -1.58
CA GLU A 18 -7.21 -17.49 -2.71
C GLU A 18 -6.27 -17.56 -3.91
N ASP A 19 -6.62 -18.40 -4.87
CA ASP A 19 -5.88 -18.51 -6.13
C ASP A 19 -5.99 -17.20 -6.94
N ILE A 20 -4.92 -16.86 -7.65
CA ILE A 20 -4.97 -15.89 -8.75
C ILE A 20 -4.97 -16.76 -10.03
N PRO A 21 -6.13 -16.93 -10.70
CA PRO A 21 -6.27 -17.95 -11.74
C PRO A 21 -5.16 -17.88 -12.79
N GLY A 22 -4.47 -18.99 -13.03
CA GLY A 22 -3.39 -19.08 -14.02
C GLY A 22 -2.11 -18.29 -13.69
N ILE A 23 -1.95 -17.82 -12.46
CA ILE A 23 -0.73 -17.14 -11.99
C ILE A 23 -0.19 -17.79 -10.72
N ALA A 24 -1.04 -17.94 -9.69
CA ALA A 24 -0.61 -18.41 -8.38
C ALA A 24 -1.74 -19.12 -7.63
N ARG A 25 -1.38 -19.99 -6.69
CA ARG A 25 -2.31 -20.69 -5.80
C ARG A 25 -2.34 -20.06 -4.40
N ALA A 26 -3.43 -20.29 -3.67
CA ALA A 26 -3.49 -20.00 -2.24
C ALA A 26 -2.28 -20.64 -1.53
N GLY A 27 -1.68 -19.89 -0.60
CA GLY A 27 -0.45 -20.26 0.09
C GLY A 27 0.83 -19.69 -0.53
N ASN A 28 0.85 -19.33 -1.82
CA ASN A 28 1.96 -18.55 -2.38
C ASN A 28 2.05 -17.15 -1.72
N ILE A 29 3.19 -16.47 -1.89
CA ILE A 29 3.45 -15.20 -1.21
C ILE A 29 3.68 -14.09 -2.21
N LEU A 30 2.90 -13.01 -2.10
CA LEU A 30 3.18 -11.74 -2.77
C LEU A 30 4.18 -10.94 -1.95
N LEU A 31 5.28 -10.53 -2.58
CA LEU A 31 6.34 -9.69 -2.02
C LEU A 31 6.35 -8.32 -2.69
N SER A 32 6.66 -7.29 -1.92
CA SER A 32 7.03 -5.96 -2.42
C SER A 32 8.50 -5.68 -2.13
N VAL A 33 9.32 -5.67 -3.18
CA VAL A 33 10.77 -5.55 -3.12
C VAL A 33 11.19 -4.16 -3.60
N ARG A 34 11.47 -3.26 -2.64
CA ARG A 34 11.67 -1.83 -2.91
C ARG A 34 12.92 -1.55 -3.76
N GLN A 35 14.02 -2.27 -3.55
CA GLN A 35 15.29 -1.99 -4.24
C GLN A 35 15.25 -2.40 -5.71
N LEU A 36 14.51 -3.46 -6.03
CA LEU A 36 14.34 -3.95 -7.39
C LEU A 36 13.20 -3.24 -8.15
N ASN A 37 12.49 -2.32 -7.50
CA ASN A 37 11.29 -1.68 -8.04
C ASN A 37 10.26 -2.72 -8.53
N SER A 38 10.08 -3.81 -7.78
CA SER A 38 9.28 -4.94 -8.22
C SER A 38 8.37 -5.51 -7.14
N ILE A 39 7.24 -6.03 -7.59
CA ILE A 39 6.42 -6.97 -6.84
C ILE A 39 6.57 -8.35 -7.45
N MET A 40 6.56 -9.40 -6.63
CA MET A 40 6.85 -10.77 -7.05
C MET A 40 5.93 -11.73 -6.30
N ILE A 41 5.48 -12.79 -6.96
CA ILE A 41 4.81 -13.91 -6.30
C ILE A 41 5.80 -15.07 -6.26
N VAL A 42 6.01 -15.61 -5.07
CA VAL A 42 6.94 -16.73 -4.83
C VAL A 42 6.19 -17.97 -4.34
N ASP A 43 6.60 -19.12 -4.83
CA ASP A 43 6.26 -20.41 -4.25
C ASP A 43 7.38 -20.81 -3.29
N LEU A 44 7.05 -20.92 -1.99
CA LEU A 44 8.03 -21.27 -0.98
C LEU A 44 8.38 -22.77 -0.96
N GLU A 45 7.51 -23.64 -1.48
CA GLU A 45 7.79 -25.07 -1.55
C GLU A 45 8.83 -25.36 -2.64
N GLU A 46 8.69 -24.69 -3.79
CA GLU A 46 9.60 -24.82 -4.93
C GLU A 46 10.79 -23.85 -4.87
N GLU A 47 10.80 -22.92 -3.93
CA GLU A 47 11.80 -21.84 -3.80
C GLU A 47 11.94 -20.95 -5.05
N GLU A 48 10.84 -20.79 -5.80
CA GLU A 48 10.83 -20.10 -7.10
C GLU A 48 9.97 -18.83 -7.10
N SER A 49 10.38 -17.85 -7.92
CA SER A 49 9.55 -16.71 -8.30
C SER A 49 8.69 -17.07 -9.50
N ILE A 50 7.42 -17.38 -9.28
CA ILE A 50 6.48 -17.81 -10.33
C ILE A 50 5.88 -16.65 -11.13
N TRP A 51 5.95 -15.42 -10.60
CA TRP A 51 5.50 -14.21 -11.30
C TRP A 51 6.22 -12.96 -10.77
N TYR A 52 6.50 -11.98 -11.64
CA TYR A 52 7.09 -10.70 -11.23
C TYR A 52 6.65 -9.56 -12.13
N TRP A 53 6.62 -8.34 -11.59
CA TRP A 53 6.30 -7.13 -12.34
C TRP A 53 6.88 -5.88 -11.67
N GLY A 54 7.14 -4.82 -12.46
CA GLY A 54 7.36 -3.46 -11.93
C GLY A 54 8.64 -2.77 -12.41
N GLN A 55 9.66 -3.52 -12.84
CA GLN A 55 10.90 -2.92 -13.35
C GLN A 55 10.60 -1.93 -14.48
N GLN A 56 11.21 -0.74 -14.42
CA GLN A 56 10.98 0.40 -15.32
C GLN A 56 9.55 0.99 -15.30
N ARG A 57 8.62 0.43 -14.53
CA ARG A 57 7.20 0.84 -14.48
C ARG A 57 6.82 1.54 -13.19
N ILE A 58 7.40 1.13 -12.06
CA ILE A 58 7.22 1.70 -10.72
C ILE A 58 8.57 2.04 -10.09
N GLN A 59 8.56 2.77 -8.98
CA GLN A 59 9.78 3.13 -8.26
C GLN A 59 9.54 3.06 -6.75
N ARG A 60 10.39 2.28 -6.06
CA ARG A 60 10.46 2.21 -4.60
C ARG A 60 9.13 1.92 -3.90
N GLN A 61 8.26 1.16 -4.56
CA GLN A 61 6.88 0.89 -4.16
C GLN A 61 6.76 0.26 -2.77
N HIS A 62 5.60 0.44 -2.14
CA HIS A 62 5.22 -0.12 -0.84
C HIS A 62 3.82 -0.72 -0.87
N HIS A 63 3.56 -1.60 0.10
CA HIS A 63 2.22 -2.09 0.45
C HIS A 63 1.46 -2.72 -0.73
N ALA A 64 2.13 -3.64 -1.43
CA ALA A 64 1.45 -4.49 -2.40
C ALA A 64 0.50 -5.46 -1.68
N SER A 65 -0.70 -5.64 -2.22
CA SER A 65 -1.75 -6.52 -1.67
C SER A 65 -2.63 -7.09 -2.77
N VAL A 66 -3.35 -8.19 -2.48
CA VAL A 66 -4.27 -8.81 -3.43
C VAL A 66 -5.71 -8.38 -3.15
N LEU A 67 -6.43 -8.05 -4.22
CA LEU A 67 -7.84 -7.70 -4.18
C LEU A 67 -8.72 -8.93 -4.44
N LYS A 68 -9.98 -8.87 -4.00
CA LYS A 68 -10.96 -9.96 -4.20
C LYS A 68 -11.18 -10.37 -5.66
N ASN A 69 -10.87 -9.49 -6.61
CA ASN A 69 -10.97 -9.77 -8.04
C ASN A 69 -9.68 -10.38 -8.63
N GLY A 70 -8.67 -10.67 -7.80
CA GLY A 70 -7.36 -11.18 -8.22
C GLY A 70 -6.39 -10.09 -8.71
N ASN A 71 -6.81 -8.82 -8.76
CA ASN A 71 -5.90 -7.72 -9.08
C ASN A 71 -4.96 -7.39 -7.91
N LEU A 72 -3.86 -6.73 -8.21
CA LEU A 72 -2.87 -6.30 -7.23
C LEU A 72 -2.99 -4.80 -6.98
N LEU A 73 -3.06 -4.39 -5.71
CA LEU A 73 -3.09 -2.98 -5.29
C LEU A 73 -1.78 -2.62 -4.61
N LEU A 74 -1.15 -1.52 -5.03
CA LEU A 74 0.13 -1.07 -4.48
C LEU A 74 0.27 0.45 -4.48
N LEU A 75 1.14 0.95 -3.60
CA LEU A 75 1.57 2.35 -3.57
C LEU A 75 2.92 2.45 -4.29
N ASP A 76 2.93 3.01 -5.50
CA ASP A 76 4.15 3.35 -6.22
C ASP A 76 4.64 4.72 -5.74
N ASN A 77 5.66 4.73 -4.88
CA ASN A 77 6.18 5.96 -4.26
C ASN A 77 6.72 6.94 -5.30
N GLY A 78 7.31 6.45 -6.40
CA GLY A 78 7.80 7.32 -7.46
C GLY A 78 8.96 8.20 -7.01
N THR A 79 9.84 7.70 -6.12
CA THR A 79 10.90 8.48 -5.47
C THR A 79 11.74 9.33 -6.42
N PHE A 80 12.12 8.78 -7.59
CA PHE A 80 12.93 9.51 -8.58
C PHE A 80 12.07 10.33 -9.56
N ARG A 81 10.80 9.97 -9.70
CA ARG A 81 9.80 10.64 -10.53
C ARG A 81 9.11 11.80 -9.81
N GLU A 82 9.38 11.97 -8.51
CA GLU A 82 8.87 13.02 -7.64
C GLU A 82 7.33 13.12 -7.57
N HIS A 83 6.64 12.00 -7.79
CA HIS A 83 5.22 11.88 -7.49
C HIS A 83 4.79 10.43 -7.28
N SER A 84 3.91 10.23 -6.31
CA SER A 84 3.40 8.91 -5.96
C SER A 84 2.14 8.57 -6.75
N ARG A 85 1.87 7.26 -6.87
CA ARG A 85 0.67 6.73 -7.49
C ARG A 85 0.11 5.59 -6.64
N GLY A 86 -1.20 5.60 -6.38
CA GLY A 86 -1.91 4.37 -6.09
C GLY A 86 -2.19 3.65 -7.40
N ILE A 87 -1.91 2.35 -7.48
CA ILE A 87 -2.05 1.53 -8.69
C ILE A 87 -2.84 0.27 -8.38
N GLU A 88 -3.82 -0.04 -9.22
CA GLU A 88 -4.41 -1.38 -9.35
C GLU A 88 -3.92 -1.99 -10.66
N LEU A 89 -3.25 -3.13 -10.57
CA LEU A 89 -2.67 -3.88 -11.67
C LEU A 89 -3.47 -5.16 -11.90
N ASN A 90 -3.83 -5.44 -13.14
CA ASN A 90 -4.26 -6.77 -13.54
C ASN A 90 -3.02 -7.63 -13.79
N PRO A 91 -2.73 -8.67 -12.98
CA PRO A 91 -1.50 -9.43 -13.11
C PRO A 91 -1.46 -10.35 -14.35
N ARG A 92 -2.60 -10.61 -15.00
CA ARG A 92 -2.67 -11.41 -16.23
C ARG A 92 -2.35 -10.58 -17.48
N SER A 93 -2.95 -9.40 -17.60
CA SER A 93 -2.69 -8.50 -18.75
C SER A 93 -1.51 -7.57 -18.53
N GLU A 94 -1.01 -7.48 -17.29
CA GLU A 94 -0.01 -6.50 -16.84
C GLU A 94 -0.45 -5.03 -17.03
N GLU A 95 -1.75 -4.79 -17.16
CA GLU A 95 -2.31 -3.46 -17.35
C GLU A 95 -2.66 -2.80 -16.02
N ILE A 96 -2.34 -1.51 -15.92
CA ILE A 96 -2.81 -0.67 -14.82
C ILE A 96 -4.27 -0.31 -15.08
N VAL A 97 -5.19 -1.01 -14.41
CA VAL A 97 -6.64 -0.86 -14.60
C VAL A 97 -7.25 0.28 -13.76
N TRP A 98 -6.55 0.71 -12.71
CA TRP A 98 -6.89 1.90 -11.94
C TRP A 98 -5.62 2.61 -11.46
N SER A 99 -5.66 3.94 -11.42
CA SER A 99 -4.58 4.74 -10.84
C SER A 99 -5.05 6.09 -10.28
N TYR A 100 -4.35 6.57 -9.25
CA TYR A 100 -4.53 7.90 -8.67
C TYR A 100 -3.16 8.52 -8.35
N GLY A 101 -2.98 9.82 -8.62
CA GLY A 101 -1.74 10.56 -8.28
C GLY A 101 -0.98 11.12 -9.49
N SER A 102 -1.18 10.59 -10.69
CA SER A 102 -0.50 11.06 -11.91
C SER A 102 -1.06 12.37 -12.48
N ARG A 103 -2.32 12.69 -12.19
CA ARG A 103 -2.97 13.89 -12.71
C ARG A 103 -2.65 15.10 -11.85
N LYS A 104 -2.51 16.28 -12.44
CA LYS A 104 -2.15 17.54 -11.75
C LYS A 104 -3.05 17.81 -10.52
N ASN A 105 -4.35 17.58 -10.62
CA ASN A 105 -5.34 17.78 -9.56
C ASN A 105 -5.44 16.63 -8.54
N GLN A 106 -4.65 15.57 -8.71
CA GLN A 106 -4.62 14.39 -7.84
C GLN A 106 -3.26 14.20 -7.17
N ARG A 107 -2.30 15.10 -7.43
CA ARG A 107 -0.91 14.94 -7.01
C ARG A 107 -0.81 14.80 -5.49
N PHE A 108 -0.05 13.82 -5.09
CA PHE A 108 0.46 13.62 -3.74
C PHE A 108 1.84 12.97 -3.87
N PHE A 109 2.68 13.12 -2.85
CA PHE A 109 4.01 12.55 -2.86
C PHE A 109 4.38 12.04 -1.47
N CYS A 110 4.78 10.77 -1.44
CA CYS A 110 5.28 10.02 -0.30
C CYS A 110 6.56 9.34 -0.77
N THR A 111 7.71 9.90 -0.41
CA THR A 111 9.04 9.51 -0.89
C THR A 111 9.39 8.08 -0.49
N PHE A 112 8.97 7.66 0.69
CA PHE A 112 9.15 6.32 1.26
C PHE A 112 7.96 5.94 2.13
N ARG A 113 7.82 4.65 2.45
CA ARG A 113 6.75 4.12 3.33
C ARG A 113 5.35 4.38 2.76
N GLY A 114 4.37 4.58 3.64
CA GLY A 114 2.98 4.77 3.32
C GLY A 114 2.23 3.46 3.13
N GLY A 115 1.01 3.59 2.63
CA GLY A 115 0.18 2.44 2.33
C GLY A 115 -1.04 2.79 1.50
N ILE A 116 -1.62 1.75 0.91
CA ILE A 116 -2.88 1.81 0.19
C ILE A 116 -3.76 0.63 0.61
N GLN A 117 -5.07 0.82 0.67
CA GLN A 117 -6.02 -0.24 0.99
C GLN A 117 -7.32 -0.03 0.24
N ARG A 118 -7.81 -1.05 -0.47
CA ARG A 118 -9.18 -1.08 -0.98
C ARG A 118 -10.13 -1.42 0.17
N LEU A 119 -11.18 -0.62 0.34
CA LEU A 119 -12.20 -0.78 1.36
C LEU A 119 -13.40 -1.59 0.82
N PRO A 120 -14.22 -2.20 1.70
CA PRO A 120 -15.38 -2.99 1.27
C PRO A 120 -16.41 -2.24 0.43
N ASN A 121 -16.54 -0.92 0.64
CA ASN A 121 -17.43 -0.04 -0.14
C ASN A 121 -16.84 0.36 -1.52
N GLY A 122 -15.68 -0.17 -1.90
CA GLY A 122 -14.99 0.15 -3.15
C GLY A 122 -14.07 1.37 -3.08
N ASN A 123 -14.12 2.15 -2.00
CA ASN A 123 -13.22 3.29 -1.79
C ASN A 123 -11.77 2.84 -1.56
N THR A 124 -10.82 3.73 -1.80
CA THR A 124 -9.39 3.50 -1.60
C THR A 124 -8.87 4.43 -0.51
N LEU A 125 -8.34 3.85 0.58
CA LEU A 125 -7.63 4.58 1.62
C LEU A 125 -6.14 4.64 1.26
N ILE A 126 -5.55 5.84 1.27
CA ILE A 126 -4.12 6.07 1.03
C ILE A 126 -3.52 6.74 2.26
N THR A 127 -2.35 6.27 2.69
CA THR A 127 -1.51 6.87 3.72
C THR A 127 -0.28 7.52 3.08
N ASN A 128 -0.13 8.83 3.28
CA ASN A 128 1.09 9.56 3.00
C ASN A 128 1.89 9.74 4.30
N ALA A 129 2.96 8.96 4.44
CA ALA A 129 3.80 8.97 5.63
C ALA A 129 4.62 10.26 5.76
N ASP A 130 5.06 10.87 4.65
CA ASP A 130 5.89 12.07 4.69
C ASP A 130 5.12 13.29 5.20
N GLN A 131 3.79 13.29 5.05
CA GLN A 131 2.91 14.39 5.44
C GLN A 131 2.03 14.05 6.65
N ASP A 132 2.12 12.84 7.20
CA ASP A 132 1.23 12.32 8.25
C ASP A 132 -0.27 12.48 7.93
N VAL A 133 -0.61 12.26 6.66
CA VAL A 133 -1.98 12.36 6.17
C VAL A 133 -2.45 11.01 5.66
N ALA A 134 -3.62 10.57 6.11
CA ALA A 134 -4.40 9.53 5.44
C ALA A 134 -5.61 10.16 4.76
N PHE A 135 -5.99 9.67 3.59
CA PHE A 135 -7.18 10.15 2.88
C PHE A 135 -7.89 9.02 2.13
N GLU A 136 -9.21 9.15 2.03
CA GLU A 136 -10.08 8.18 1.38
C GLU A 136 -10.62 8.74 0.07
N LEU A 137 -10.56 7.92 -0.96
CA LEU A 137 -11.02 8.22 -2.30
C LEU A 137 -12.19 7.31 -2.68
N THR A 138 -13.20 7.87 -3.32
CA THR A 138 -14.22 7.08 -4.00
C THR A 138 -13.68 6.37 -5.25
N PRO A 139 -14.40 5.41 -5.85
CA PRO A 139 -13.99 4.79 -7.12
C PRO A 139 -13.79 5.81 -8.26
N ASP A 140 -14.59 6.87 -8.28
CA ASP A 140 -14.48 8.03 -9.19
C ASP A 140 -13.41 9.06 -8.76
N LYS A 141 -12.56 8.70 -7.79
CA LYS A 141 -11.35 9.43 -7.39
C LYS A 141 -11.62 10.78 -6.69
N ARG A 142 -12.79 10.93 -6.06
CA ARG A 142 -13.09 12.08 -5.20
C ARG A 142 -12.65 11.80 -3.77
N LYS A 143 -11.99 12.77 -3.14
CA LYS A 143 -11.62 12.69 -1.73
C LYS A 143 -12.87 12.91 -0.87
N VAL A 144 -13.19 11.96 0.00
CA VAL A 144 -14.38 12.00 0.87
C VAL A 144 -14.06 12.03 2.36
N TRP A 145 -12.81 11.71 2.72
CA TRP A 145 -12.34 11.77 4.09
C TRP A 145 -10.83 12.01 4.13
N SER A 146 -10.36 12.64 5.20
CA SER A 146 -8.94 12.74 5.52
C SER A 146 -8.70 12.87 7.01
N LEU A 147 -7.57 12.32 7.47
CA LEU A 147 -7.02 12.54 8.79
C LEU A 147 -5.60 13.03 8.65
N THR A 148 -5.28 14.10 9.37
CA THR A 148 -3.94 14.66 9.48
C THR A 148 -3.53 14.57 10.95
N LEU A 149 -2.45 13.87 11.27
CA LEU A 149 -1.98 13.77 12.66
C LEU A 149 -1.15 14.99 13.09
N ARG A 150 -0.42 15.62 12.16
CA ARG A 150 0.37 16.82 12.43
C ARG A 150 -0.07 17.97 11.54
N ALA A 151 -0.42 19.11 12.13
CA ALA A 151 -0.75 20.31 11.37
C ALA A 151 0.49 20.76 10.58
N PRO A 152 0.33 21.20 9.30
CA PRO A 152 1.43 21.84 8.59
C PRO A 152 1.85 23.07 9.40
N ASN A 153 3.08 23.08 9.92
CA ASN A 153 3.69 24.09 10.82
C ASN A 153 3.65 23.84 12.33
N SER A 154 3.36 22.62 12.82
CA SER A 154 3.77 22.28 14.19
C SER A 154 5.30 22.14 14.22
N GLY A 155 6.00 23.26 14.49
CA GLY A 155 7.45 23.33 14.64
C GLY A 155 7.93 22.48 15.82
N GLY A 156 8.01 21.17 15.61
CA GLY A 156 8.42 20.19 16.60
C GLY A 156 9.89 19.88 16.48
N ASP A 157 10.66 20.51 17.37
CA ASP A 157 11.92 20.13 17.99
C ASP A 157 12.74 18.98 17.37
N ASP A 158 14.02 19.28 17.12
CA ASP A 158 15.16 18.41 16.77
C ASP A 158 15.49 17.34 17.84
N ASP A 159 14.52 16.90 18.65
CA ASP A 159 14.67 15.89 19.71
C ASP A 159 14.88 14.47 19.16
N GLY A 160 14.58 14.23 17.89
CA GLY A 160 14.80 12.93 17.24
C GLY A 160 13.66 11.90 17.45
N SER A 161 12.61 12.22 18.21
CA SER A 161 11.39 11.41 18.30
C SER A 161 10.29 11.84 17.31
N GLN A 162 10.61 11.84 16.02
CA GLN A 162 9.62 12.11 14.96
C GLN A 162 8.60 10.95 14.87
N GLN A 163 7.44 11.05 15.54
CA GLN A 163 6.33 10.12 15.37
C GLN A 163 5.73 10.27 13.97
N ILE A 164 5.98 9.29 13.09
CA ILE A 164 5.52 9.30 11.70
C ILE A 164 4.41 8.27 11.53
N MET A 165 3.32 8.65 10.86
CA MET A 165 2.30 7.72 10.38
C MET A 165 2.92 6.81 9.31
N TYR A 166 3.44 5.67 9.73
CA TYR A 166 4.02 4.69 8.79
C TYR A 166 2.98 4.15 7.81
N ARG A 167 1.81 3.75 8.33
CA ARG A 167 0.69 3.19 7.58
C ARG A 167 -0.60 3.30 8.38
N MET A 168 -1.73 3.49 7.70
CA MET A 168 -3.07 3.35 8.27
C MET A 168 -3.81 2.18 7.61
N ARG A 169 -4.59 1.45 8.43
CA ARG A 169 -5.50 0.41 7.96
C ARG A 169 -6.87 0.65 8.57
N ARG A 170 -7.91 0.60 7.74
CA ARG A 170 -9.29 0.54 8.22
C ARG A 170 -9.67 -0.93 8.42
N LEU A 171 -10.15 -1.23 9.61
CA LEU A 171 -10.76 -2.52 9.91
C LEU A 171 -12.27 -2.44 9.64
N PRO A 172 -12.86 -3.50 9.07
CA PRO A 172 -14.31 -3.58 8.94
C PRO A 172 -14.98 -3.66 10.31
N LEU A 173 -16.24 -3.21 10.39
CA LEU A 173 -16.96 -3.17 11.67
C LEU A 173 -17.14 -4.57 12.26
N GLU A 174 -17.37 -5.57 11.43
CA GLU A 174 -17.49 -6.98 11.80
C GLU A 174 -16.18 -7.61 12.28
N HIS A 175 -15.05 -6.91 12.21
CA HIS A 175 -13.78 -7.44 12.70
C HIS A 175 -13.84 -7.67 14.22
N ASN A 176 -13.43 -8.86 14.69
CA ASN A 176 -13.52 -9.27 16.10
C ASN A 176 -12.94 -8.24 17.08
N PHE A 177 -11.80 -7.63 16.75
CA PHE A 177 -11.21 -6.56 17.55
C PHE A 177 -12.15 -5.34 17.68
N VAL A 178 -12.77 -4.91 16.58
CA VAL A 178 -13.69 -3.77 16.57
C VAL A 178 -14.95 -4.09 17.37
N GLN A 179 -15.52 -5.29 17.17
CA GLN A 179 -16.69 -5.74 17.94
C GLN A 179 -16.42 -5.74 19.45
N ARG A 180 -15.25 -6.24 19.88
CA ARG A 180 -14.86 -6.22 21.30
C ARG A 180 -14.66 -4.81 21.84
N LEU A 181 -14.04 -3.92 21.06
CA LEU A 181 -13.84 -2.53 21.47
C LEU A 181 -15.17 -1.80 21.69
N MET A 182 -16.10 -1.94 20.73
CA MET A 182 -17.44 -1.32 20.83
C MET A 182 -18.24 -1.85 22.02
N GLN A 183 -18.11 -3.14 22.35
CA GLN A 183 -18.74 -3.71 23.55
C GLN A 183 -18.20 -3.09 24.84
N LEU A 184 -16.89 -2.85 24.94
CA LEU A 184 -16.28 -2.21 26.11
C LEU A 184 -16.75 -0.76 26.28
N GLU A 185 -16.82 0.01 25.20
CA GLU A 185 -17.30 1.40 25.25
C GLU A 185 -18.79 1.50 25.62
N SER A 186 -19.60 0.49 25.30
CA SER A 186 -21.02 0.47 25.68
C SER A 186 -21.27 0.20 27.17
N GLN A 187 -20.24 -0.21 27.92
CA GLN A 187 -20.30 -0.52 29.35
C GLN A 187 -19.81 0.64 30.23
N THR A 188 -19.32 1.73 29.63
CA THR A 188 -18.86 2.97 30.29
C THR A 188 -19.83 4.12 30.06
#